data_AF-A0A830B6A5-F1
#
_entry.id   AF-A0A830B6A5-F1
#
_cell.length_a   1.000
_cell.length_b   1.000
_cell.length_c   1.000
_cell.angle_alpha   90.00
_cell.angle_beta   90.00
_cell.angle_gamma   90.00
#
_symmetry.space_group_name_H-M   'P 1'
#
loop_
_entity.id
_entity.type
_entity.pdbx_description
1 polymer ?
#
loop_
_entity_poly.entity_id
_entity_poly.type
_entity_poly.pdbx_seq_one_letter_code
_entity_poly.pdbx_strand_id
1 'polypeptide(L)'
;MTYMFKYDSVHGQWKNHELKVKDSKTLLFGDKPVAVFGARNPEEIPWAEAGAEYVVEFTGVFTDKAKAAAHLKGGAKKVVISAPSGDVPMFIVGVNGKELFTLVIAHCYLGVLVMLC
;
A
#
# COMPACT_ATOMS: atom_id res chain seq x y z
N MET A 1 12.83 -1.78 9.48
CA MET A 1 11.40 -1.40 9.40
C MET A 1 10.84 -0.90 10.72
N THR A 2 11.06 -1.59 11.85
CA THR A 2 10.48 -1.26 13.17
C THR A 2 10.74 0.18 13.63
N TYR A 3 11.97 0.67 13.48
CA TYR A 3 12.32 2.04 13.87
C TYR A 3 11.48 3.09 13.12
N MET A 4 11.43 3.00 11.78
CA MET A 4 10.69 3.95 10.93
C MET A 4 9.19 3.97 11.22
N PHE A 5 8.60 2.82 11.58
CA PHE A 5 7.18 2.77 11.94
C PHE A 5 6.92 3.34 13.35
N LYS A 6 7.84 3.10 14.30
CA LYS A 6 7.65 3.54 15.70
C LYS A 6 7.87 5.04 15.88
N TYR A 7 8.81 5.61 15.13
CA TYR A 7 9.24 7.00 15.27
C TYR A 7 9.04 7.75 13.96
N ASP A 8 7.95 8.53 13.89
CA ASP A 8 7.67 9.46 12.81
C ASP A 8 7.88 10.90 13.30
N SER A 9 8.69 11.69 12.59
CA SER A 9 9.02 13.07 12.97
C SER A 9 7.84 14.04 12.79
N VAL A 10 6.89 13.74 11.90
CA VAL A 10 5.75 14.60 11.56
C VAL A 10 4.51 14.17 12.33
N HIS A 11 4.21 12.87 12.35
CA HIS A 11 3.02 12.32 12.99
C HIS A 11 3.26 11.86 14.45
N GLY A 12 4.51 11.88 14.90
CA GLY A 12 4.90 11.50 16.25
C GLY A 12 5.12 10.00 16.44
N GLN A 13 5.25 9.58 17.69
CA GLN A 13 5.50 8.17 18.01
C GLN A 13 4.22 7.33 17.96
N TRP A 14 4.34 6.09 17.47
CA TRP A 14 3.25 5.12 17.53
C TRP A 14 2.97 4.69 18.99
N LYS A 15 1.72 4.87 19.46
CA LYS A 15 1.32 4.64 20.86
C LYS A 15 0.37 3.45 21.10
N ASN A 16 -0.12 2.82 20.03
CA ASN A 16 -1.25 1.88 20.17
C ASN A 16 -0.81 0.50 20.67
N HIS A 17 -0.05 -0.23 19.85
CA HIS A 17 0.39 -1.57 20.15
C HIS A 17 1.91 -1.65 20.16
N GLU A 18 2.43 -2.50 21.03
CA GLU A 18 3.87 -2.81 21.05
C GLU A 18 4.28 -3.49 19.74
N LEU A 19 5.36 -2.99 19.15
CA LEU A 19 5.98 -3.56 17.95
C LEU A 19 7.10 -4.50 18.37
N LYS A 20 6.95 -5.79 18.07
CA LYS A 20 7.97 -6.81 18.34
C LYS A 20 8.47 -7.40 17.03
N VAL A 21 9.74 -7.77 16.99
CA VAL A 21 10.32 -8.57 15.92
C VAL A 21 10.20 -10.02 16.35
N LYS A 22 9.45 -10.85 15.61
CA LYS A 22 9.35 -12.29 15.90
C LYS A 22 10.52 -13.03 15.28
N ASP A 23 10.80 -12.75 14.01
CA ASP A 23 11.86 -13.35 13.23
C ASP A 23 12.34 -12.38 12.14
N SER A 24 13.29 -12.80 11.30
CA SER A 24 13.88 -11.95 10.26
C SER A 24 12.89 -11.52 9.17
N LYS A 25 11.77 -12.24 9.00
CA LYS A 25 10.75 -12.00 7.97
C LYS A 25 9.38 -11.66 8.55
N THR A 26 9.23 -11.51 9.86
CA THR A 26 7.92 -11.32 10.51
C THR A 26 7.99 -10.30 11.64
N LEU A 27 7.12 -9.30 11.55
CA LEU A 27 6.86 -8.32 12.61
C LEU A 27 5.55 -8.64 13.30
N LEU A 28 5.46 -8.30 14.59
CA LEU A 28 4.25 -8.42 15.37
C LEU A 28 3.76 -7.03 15.77
N PHE A 29 2.51 -6.77 15.44
CA PHE A 29 1.76 -5.59 15.88
C PHE A 29 0.81 -6.05 16.99
N GLY A 30 1.26 -5.99 18.24
CA GLY A 30 0.63 -6.74 19.33
C GLY A 30 0.73 -8.24 19.05
N ASP A 31 -0.41 -8.91 18.89
CA ASP A 31 -0.48 -10.34 18.58
C ASP A 31 -0.63 -10.65 17.08
N LYS A 32 -0.72 -9.62 16.23
CA LYS A 32 -0.93 -9.78 14.78
C LYS A 32 0.41 -9.92 14.04
N PRO A 33 0.70 -11.06 13.42
CA PRO A 33 1.90 -11.23 12.61
C PRO A 33 1.74 -10.56 11.24
N VAL A 34 2.81 -9.91 10.77
CA VAL A 34 2.91 -9.27 9.46
C VAL A 34 4.21 -9.70 8.82
N ALA A 35 4.12 -10.31 7.64
CA ALA A 35 5.28 -10.73 6.86
C ALA A 35 5.99 -9.51 6.23
N VAL A 36 7.31 -9.55 6.21
CA VAL A 36 8.19 -8.52 5.64
C VAL A 36 8.99 -9.15 4.51
N PHE A 37 8.92 -8.50 3.35
CA PHE A 37 9.64 -8.90 2.16
C PHE A 37 10.64 -7.82 1.76
N GLY A 38 11.79 -8.24 1.25
CA GLY A 38 12.87 -7.37 0.78
C GLY A 38 13.20 -7.65 -0.69
N ALA A 39 12.19 -7.67 -1.55
CA ALA A 39 12.37 -7.91 -2.98
C ALA A 39 12.32 -6.58 -3.75
N ARG A 40 13.18 -6.45 -4.77
CA ARG A 40 13.17 -5.29 -5.68
C ARG A 40 12.09 -5.42 -6.74
N ASN A 41 11.87 -6.65 -7.22
CA ASN A 41 10.89 -6.93 -8.26
C ASN A 41 9.55 -7.32 -7.60
N PRO A 42 8.44 -6.68 -7.98
CA PRO A 42 7.13 -6.96 -7.39
C PRO A 42 6.57 -8.36 -7.72
N GLU A 43 7.04 -8.99 -8.80
CA GLU A 43 6.66 -10.35 -9.19
C GLU A 43 7.20 -11.42 -8.24
N GLU A 44 8.31 -11.14 -7.55
CA GLU A 44 8.98 -12.08 -6.65
C GLU A 44 8.34 -12.11 -5.26
N ILE A 45 7.40 -11.22 -4.97
CA ILE A 45 6.77 -11.12 -3.66
C ILE A 45 5.58 -12.09 -3.60
N PRO A 46 5.61 -13.10 -2.71
CA PRO A 46 4.56 -14.12 -2.65
C PRO A 46 3.35 -13.62 -1.86
N TRP A 47 2.57 -12.70 -2.44
CA TRP A 47 1.38 -12.11 -1.82
C TRP A 47 0.33 -13.16 -1.43
N ALA A 48 0.12 -14.18 -2.26
CA ALA A 48 -0.81 -15.27 -1.95
C ALA A 48 -0.39 -16.06 -0.69
N GLU A 49 0.91 -16.34 -0.52
CA GLU A 49 1.41 -17.04 0.67
C GLU A 49 1.30 -16.18 1.93
N ALA A 50 1.47 -14.86 1.78
CA ALA A 50 1.26 -13.91 2.86
C ALA A 50 -0.22 -13.67 3.20
N GLY A 51 -1.17 -14.21 2.41
CA GLY A 51 -2.60 -13.97 2.56
C GLY A 51 -3.04 -12.55 2.15
N ALA A 52 -2.25 -11.85 1.34
CA ALA A 52 -2.52 -10.48 0.91
C ALA A 52 -3.31 -10.46 -0.42
N GLU A 53 -4.63 -10.31 -0.31
CA GLU A 53 -5.50 -10.20 -1.50
C GLU A 53 -5.45 -8.82 -2.16
N TYR A 54 -5.23 -7.78 -1.37
CA TYR A 54 -5.18 -6.39 -1.80
C TYR A 54 -3.77 -5.85 -1.54
N VAL A 55 -3.14 -5.32 -2.57
CA VAL A 55 -1.81 -4.71 -2.49
C VAL A 55 -1.93 -3.22 -2.76
N VAL A 56 -1.35 -2.41 -1.88
CA VAL A 56 -1.21 -0.96 -2.09
C VAL A 56 0.20 -0.69 -2.56
N GLU A 57 0.33 -0.18 -3.78
CA GLU A 57 1.59 0.14 -4.40
C GLU A 57 1.98 1.58 -4.09
N PHE A 58 2.93 1.71 -3.16
CA PHE A 58 3.38 2.98 -2.56
C PHE A 58 4.83 3.34 -2.93
N THR A 59 5.46 2.61 -3.86
CA THR A 59 6.85 2.89 -4.26
C THR A 59 6.99 4.14 -5.13
N GLY A 60 5.92 4.53 -5.83
CA GLY A 60 5.94 5.62 -6.81
C GLY A 60 6.63 5.30 -8.14
N VAL A 61 7.14 4.07 -8.32
CA VAL A 61 7.86 3.64 -9.55
C VAL A 61 6.96 2.81 -10.47
N PHE A 62 6.08 1.98 -9.89
CA PHE A 62 5.19 1.09 -10.63
C PHE A 62 3.78 1.68 -10.80
N THR A 63 3.70 2.87 -11.41
CA THR A 63 2.44 3.63 -11.59
C THR A 63 1.61 3.20 -12.78
N ASP A 64 2.23 2.54 -13.77
CA ASP A 64 1.56 2.13 -15.01
C ASP A 64 0.83 0.82 -14.80
N LYS A 65 -0.31 0.62 -15.49
CA LYS A 65 -1.12 -0.61 -15.35
C LYS A 65 -0.30 -1.88 -15.56
N ALA A 66 0.55 -1.90 -16.58
CA ALA A 66 1.39 -3.06 -16.91
C ALA A 66 2.45 -3.34 -15.84
N LYS A 67 3.02 -2.28 -15.25
CA LYS A 67 4.02 -2.37 -14.19
C LYS A 67 3.40 -2.84 -12.87
N ALA A 68 2.26 -2.27 -12.49
CA ALA A 68 1.52 -2.67 -11.29
C ALA A 68 0.92 -4.09 -11.41
N ALA A 69 0.62 -4.56 -12.62
CA ALA A 69 0.15 -5.93 -12.85
C ALA A 69 1.18 -7.00 -12.44
N ALA A 70 2.45 -6.63 -12.26
CA ALA A 70 3.48 -7.52 -11.72
C ALA A 70 3.10 -8.09 -10.33
N HIS A 71 2.40 -7.33 -9.48
CA HIS A 71 1.92 -7.84 -8.19
C HIS A 71 0.86 -8.94 -8.32
N LEU A 72 0.10 -8.95 -9.42
CA LEU A 72 -0.90 -9.99 -9.67
C LEU A 72 -0.23 -11.36 -9.89
N LYS A 73 0.98 -11.37 -10.46
CA LYS A 73 1.77 -12.60 -10.63
C LYS A 73 2.22 -13.19 -9.28
N GLY A 74 2.46 -12.34 -8.29
CA GLY A 74 2.73 -12.75 -6.90
C GLY A 74 1.50 -13.26 -6.14
N GLY A 75 0.32 -13.27 -6.78
CA GLY A 75 -0.92 -13.82 -6.22
C GLY A 75 -1.84 -12.78 -5.56
N ALA A 76 -1.59 -11.49 -5.75
CA ALA A 76 -2.53 -10.44 -5.35
C ALA A 76 -3.78 -10.48 -6.26
N LYS A 77 -4.97 -10.21 -5.69
CA LYS A 77 -6.23 -10.14 -6.45
C LYS A 77 -6.50 -8.73 -6.97
N LYS A 78 -6.15 -7.71 -6.19
CA LYS A 78 -6.31 -6.31 -6.58
C LYS A 78 -5.08 -5.48 -6.17
N VAL A 79 -4.76 -4.49 -6.99
CA VAL A 79 -3.66 -3.55 -6.76
C VAL A 79 -4.22 -2.13 -6.75
N VAL A 80 -3.83 -1.34 -5.75
CA VAL A 80 -4.22 0.05 -5.51
C VAL A 80 -2.96 0.88 -5.67
N ILE A 81 -2.93 1.86 -6.58
CA ILE A 81 -1.72 2.64 -6.87
C ILE A 81 -1.84 3.97 -6.13
N SER A 82 -0.88 4.37 -5.29
CA SER A 82 -1.02 5.60 -4.50
C SER A 82 -0.58 6.88 -5.23
N ALA A 83 -0.26 6.77 -6.52
CA ALA A 83 0.32 7.83 -7.33
C ALA A 83 -0.49 8.00 -8.64
N PRO A 84 -0.51 9.21 -9.23
CA PRO A 84 -1.26 9.45 -10.46
C PRO A 84 -0.76 8.54 -11.58
N SER A 85 -1.71 8.00 -12.34
CA SER A 85 -1.46 7.12 -13.48
C SER A 85 -2.25 7.63 -14.68
N GLY A 86 -1.63 7.63 -15.86
CA GLY A 86 -2.32 7.99 -17.11
C GLY A 86 -3.28 6.91 -17.59
N ASP A 87 -3.01 5.64 -17.24
CA ASP A 87 -3.65 4.47 -17.86
C ASP A 87 -4.66 3.76 -16.95
N VAL A 88 -4.75 4.18 -15.69
CA VAL A 88 -5.60 3.55 -14.66
C VAL A 88 -6.64 4.57 -14.19
N PRO A 89 -7.92 4.18 -14.06
CA PRO A 89 -8.96 5.07 -13.55
C PRO A 89 -8.59 5.56 -12.14
N MET A 90 -8.72 6.88 -11.94
CA MET A 90 -8.43 7.52 -10.65
C MET A 90 -9.70 7.69 -9.82
N PHE A 91 -9.61 7.35 -8.54
CA PHE A 91 -10.74 7.42 -7.62
C PHE A 91 -10.43 8.31 -6.41
N ILE A 92 -11.29 9.28 -6.19
CA ILE A 92 -11.29 10.19 -5.05
C ILE A 92 -12.46 9.78 -4.17
N VAL A 93 -12.11 9.28 -2.98
CA VAL A 93 -13.10 8.92 -1.95
C VAL A 93 -13.95 10.16 -1.63
N GLY A 94 -15.27 10.01 -1.65
CA GLY A 94 -16.22 11.10 -1.40
C GLY A 94 -16.65 11.89 -2.64
N VAL A 95 -15.98 11.74 -3.79
CA VAL A 95 -16.33 12.45 -5.03
C VAL A 95 -16.89 11.49 -6.07
N ASN A 96 -16.07 10.54 -6.54
CA ASN A 96 -16.44 9.56 -7.57
C ASN A 96 -16.44 8.11 -7.03
N GLY A 97 -16.05 7.90 -5.78
CA GLY A 97 -15.92 6.59 -5.15
C GLY A 97 -17.23 6.00 -4.61
N LYS A 98 -18.27 5.86 -5.44
CA LYS A 98 -19.52 5.17 -5.04
C LYS A 98 -19.45 3.64 -5.20
N GLU A 99 -18.54 3.12 -6.02
CA GLU A 99 -18.23 1.68 -6.12
C GLU A 99 -16.72 1.50 -6.35
N LEU A 100 -16.05 0.76 -5.48
CA LEU A 100 -14.58 0.62 -5.49
C LEU A 100 -14.11 -0.48 -6.46
N PHE A 101 -13.53 -0.06 -7.58
CA PHE A 101 -12.74 -0.92 -8.46
C PHE A 101 -11.43 -0.20 -8.80
N THR A 102 -10.33 -0.57 -8.13
CA THR A 102 -8.97 -0.03 -8.34
C THR A 102 -8.80 1.44 -7.93
N LEU A 103 -8.59 1.68 -6.64
CA LEU A 103 -8.40 3.04 -6.13
C LEU A 103 -6.98 3.53 -6.51
N VAL A 104 -6.90 4.63 -7.26
CA VAL A 104 -5.69 5.47 -7.22
C VAL A 104 -5.94 6.51 -6.15
N ILE A 105 -5.22 6.47 -5.02
CA ILE A 105 -5.30 7.58 -4.07
C ILE A 105 -4.69 8.77 -4.80
N ALA A 106 -5.56 9.70 -5.19
CA ALA A 106 -5.16 10.91 -5.89
C ALA A 106 -3.99 11.58 -5.17
N HIS A 107 -3.08 12.16 -5.97
CA HIS A 107 -1.98 12.97 -5.47
C HIS A 107 -2.46 13.89 -4.34
N CYS A 108 -1.66 14.05 -3.27
CA CYS A 108 -2.06 14.71 -2.02
C CYS A 108 -2.86 16.02 -2.24
N TYR A 109 -2.48 16.82 -3.25
CA TYR A 109 -3.16 18.06 -3.61
C TYR A 109 -4.50 17.89 -4.34
N LEU A 110 -4.65 16.87 -5.19
CA LEU A 110 -5.86 16.66 -5.98
C LEU A 110 -7.04 16.20 -5.08
N GLY A 111 -6.76 15.42 -4.03
CA GLY A 111 -7.77 15.05 -3.05
C GLY A 111 -8.34 16.26 -2.30
N VAL A 112 -7.49 17.24 -1.97
CA VAL A 112 -7.90 18.48 -1.28
C VAL A 112 -8.63 19.43 -2.23
N LEU A 113 -8.14 19.59 -3.46
CA LEU A 113 -8.70 20.54 -4.43
C LEU A 113 -10.11 20.15 -4.89
N VAL A 114 -10.37 18.86 -5.12
CA VAL A 114 -11.67 18.41 -5.65
C VAL A 114 -12.76 18.40 -4.57
N MET A 115 -12.40 18.29 -3.29
CA MET A 115 -13.38 18.43 -2.20
C MET A 115 -13.81 19.88 -1.92
N LEU A 116 -13.10 20.87 -2.46
CA LEU A 116 -13.37 22.29 -2.22
C LEU A 116 -14.26 22.95 -3.29
N CYS A 117 -14.61 22.23 -4.37
CA CYS A 117 -15.55 22.66 -5.41
C CYS A 117 -16.84 21.83 -5.35
#